data_AF-A0A173MD79-F1
#
_entry.id   AF-A0A173MD79-F1
#
_cell.length_a   1.000
_cell.length_b   1.000
_cell.length_c   1.000
_cell.angle_alpha   90.00
_cell.angle_beta   90.00
_cell.angle_gamma   90.00
#
_symmetry.space_group_name_H-M   'P 1'
#
loop_
_entity.id
_entity.type
_entity.pdbx_description
1 polymer ?
#
loop_
_entity_poly.entity_id
_entity_poly.type
_entity_poly.pdbx_seq_one_letter_code
_entity_poly.pdbx_strand_id
1 'polypeptide(L)'
;MSVNKVKSVAGISIPDSSIATQATELLLEHGTPFIYNHSLRVFVFASLNARRNQVAHDAELLYISAVFHDLGLVPHYSSPDKRFEVDGANAARDFMKGHGLPKESLQLVWDAIALHTTIGVAEHKEAEVALLYSGVGLDVMGEGYEHLSAANRNEIVAAFPRDDFKNRIIPAFFRGFEHKTDTTFGNIKADVCAYMIPNFQRKNFCDCILHSPWNE
;
A
#
# COMPACT_ATOMS: atom_id res chain seq x y z
N MET A 1 -10.87 19.51 -5.99
CA MET A 1 -11.58 18.70 -7.01
C MET A 1 -12.75 18.04 -6.31
N SER A 2 -13.99 18.24 -6.76
CA SER A 2 -15.13 17.51 -6.19
C SER A 2 -15.02 16.05 -6.60
N VAL A 3 -14.68 15.19 -5.65
CA VAL A 3 -14.63 13.75 -5.87
C VAL A 3 -16.07 13.26 -5.93
N ASN A 4 -16.50 12.81 -7.11
CA ASN A 4 -17.71 12.03 -7.24
C ASN A 4 -17.56 10.81 -6.32
N LYS A 5 -18.33 10.75 -5.23
CA LYS A 5 -18.32 9.63 -4.28
C LYS A 5 -18.94 8.41 -4.95
N VAL A 6 -18.08 7.62 -5.60
CA VAL A 6 -18.48 6.32 -6.14
C VAL A 6 -18.88 5.43 -4.96
N LYS A 7 -20.15 5.06 -4.88
CA LYS A 7 -20.69 4.26 -3.77
C LYS A 7 -20.32 2.77 -3.88
N SER A 8 -20.15 2.29 -5.10
CA SER A 8 -19.78 0.90 -5.36
C SER A 8 -19.10 0.76 -6.71
N VAL A 9 -18.16 -0.19 -6.83
CA VAL A 9 -17.46 -0.56 -8.07
C VAL A 9 -17.28 -2.07 -8.12
N ALA A 10 -17.60 -2.70 -9.26
CA ALA A 10 -17.52 -4.15 -9.47
C ALA A 10 -18.30 -4.93 -8.39
N GLY A 11 -19.42 -4.35 -7.95
CA GLY A 11 -20.25 -4.88 -6.86
C GLY A 11 -19.61 -4.84 -5.48
N ILE A 12 -18.49 -4.15 -5.27
CA ILE A 12 -17.90 -3.85 -3.96
C ILE A 12 -18.41 -2.48 -3.51
N SER A 13 -18.97 -2.39 -2.30
CA SER A 13 -19.33 -1.11 -1.68
C SER A 13 -18.08 -0.40 -1.16
N ILE A 14 -17.96 0.91 -1.41
CA ILE A 14 -16.91 1.74 -0.84
C ILE A 14 -17.38 2.22 0.53
N PRO A 15 -16.61 2.01 1.62
CA PRO A 15 -16.96 2.52 2.95
C PRO A 15 -17.18 4.04 2.94
N ASP A 16 -18.32 4.47 3.49
CA ASP A 16 -18.78 5.86 3.49
C ASP A 16 -18.97 6.44 4.90
N SER A 17 -18.46 5.74 5.92
CA SER A 17 -18.43 6.25 7.28
C SER A 17 -17.66 7.56 7.38
N SER A 18 -17.82 8.26 8.51
CA SER A 18 -17.12 9.51 8.76
C SER A 18 -15.60 9.34 8.72
N ILE A 19 -15.07 8.25 9.30
CA ILE A 19 -13.63 7.98 9.30
C ILE A 19 -13.12 7.60 7.91
N ALA A 20 -13.85 6.79 7.14
CA ALA A 20 -13.46 6.45 5.77
C ALA A 20 -13.48 7.68 4.85
N THR A 21 -14.46 8.57 5.01
CA THR A 21 -14.51 9.84 4.28
C THR A 21 -13.30 10.71 4.62
N GLN A 22 -12.98 10.90 5.90
CA GLN A 22 -11.84 11.72 6.33
C GLN A 22 -10.49 11.13 5.90
N ALA A 23 -10.34 9.81 5.96
CA ALA A 23 -9.17 9.11 5.41
C ALA A 23 -8.99 9.42 3.91
N THR A 24 -10.09 9.36 3.15
CA THR A 24 -10.07 9.67 1.71
C THR A 24 -9.71 11.13 1.45
N GLU A 25 -10.20 12.05 2.28
CA GLU A 25 -9.87 13.48 2.19
C GLU A 25 -8.37 13.72 2.41
N LEU A 26 -7.75 13.08 3.40
CA LEU A 26 -6.29 13.16 3.62
C LEU A 26 -5.49 12.62 2.44
N LEU A 27 -5.94 11.52 1.83
CA LEU A 27 -5.31 10.98 0.62
C LEU A 27 -5.43 11.94 -0.56
N LEU A 28 -6.54 12.67 -0.69
CA LEU A 28 -6.72 13.68 -1.74
C LEU A 28 -5.92 14.95 -1.46
N GLU A 29 -5.74 15.31 -0.20
CA GLU A 29 -4.99 16.50 0.23
C GLU A 29 -3.48 16.31 0.03
N HIS A 30 -2.94 15.18 0.48
CA HIS A 30 -1.49 14.96 0.49
C HIS A 30 -1.00 14.04 -0.64
N GLY A 31 -1.88 13.19 -1.17
CA GLY A 31 -1.57 12.28 -2.25
C GLY A 31 -1.56 12.96 -3.62
N THR A 32 -1.56 12.12 -4.65
CA THR A 32 -1.75 12.54 -6.03
C THR A 32 -2.94 11.80 -6.61
N PRO A 33 -3.57 12.28 -7.70
CA PRO A 33 -4.62 11.52 -8.38
C PRO A 33 -4.18 10.09 -8.74
N PHE A 34 -2.89 9.90 -9.02
CA PHE A 34 -2.30 8.61 -9.31
C PHE A 34 -2.32 7.66 -8.09
N ILE A 35 -1.85 8.12 -6.93
CA ILE A 35 -1.86 7.34 -5.68
C ILE A 35 -3.30 7.11 -5.21
N TYR A 36 -4.17 8.11 -5.37
CA TYR A 36 -5.60 7.97 -5.09
C TYR A 36 -6.21 6.83 -5.92
N ASN A 37 -6.09 6.88 -7.24
CA ASN A 37 -6.64 5.84 -8.11
C ASN A 37 -6.03 4.45 -7.79
N HIS A 38 -4.73 4.38 -7.51
CA HIS A 38 -4.07 3.13 -7.09
C HIS A 38 -4.68 2.57 -5.80
N SER A 39 -4.77 3.38 -4.75
CA SER A 39 -5.29 2.99 -3.44
C SER A 39 -6.72 2.44 -3.52
N LEU A 40 -7.58 3.10 -4.32
CA LEU A 40 -8.96 2.67 -4.50
C LEU A 40 -9.06 1.39 -5.34
N ARG A 41 -8.20 1.19 -6.36
CA ARG A 41 -8.11 -0.10 -7.07
C ARG A 41 -7.66 -1.21 -6.14
N VAL A 42 -6.63 -0.98 -5.31
CA VAL A 42 -6.12 -1.94 -4.33
C VAL A 42 -7.24 -2.40 -3.40
N PHE A 43 -8.03 -1.48 -2.83
CA PHE A 43 -9.17 -1.84 -1.99
C PHE A 43 -10.20 -2.73 -2.71
N VAL A 44 -10.59 -2.35 -3.93
CA VAL A 44 -11.60 -3.10 -4.69
C VAL A 44 -11.08 -4.49 -5.09
N PHE A 45 -9.81 -4.60 -5.49
CA PHE A 45 -9.19 -5.89 -5.80
C PHE A 45 -9.08 -6.79 -4.57
N ALA A 46 -8.63 -6.25 -3.44
CA ALA A 46 -8.57 -6.96 -2.18
C ALA A 46 -9.98 -7.47 -1.76
N SER A 47 -10.99 -6.61 -1.86
CA SER A 47 -12.38 -6.96 -1.52
C SER A 47 -12.97 -8.04 -2.45
N LEU A 48 -12.65 -8.01 -3.74
CA LEU A 48 -13.04 -9.06 -4.69
C LEU A 48 -12.34 -10.39 -4.39
N ASN A 49 -11.06 -10.36 -4.00
CA ASN A 49 -10.33 -11.54 -3.55
C ASN A 49 -10.95 -12.12 -2.28
N ALA A 50 -11.29 -11.27 -1.31
CA ALA A 50 -11.96 -11.67 -0.08
C ALA A 50 -13.31 -12.35 -0.37
N ARG A 51 -14.12 -11.76 -1.26
CA ARG A 51 -15.40 -12.34 -1.69
C ARG A 51 -15.22 -13.70 -2.36
N ARG A 52 -14.27 -13.82 -3.28
CA ARG A 52 -13.99 -15.07 -4.01
C ARG A 52 -13.60 -16.21 -3.06
N ASN A 53 -12.78 -15.90 -2.06
CA ASN A 53 -12.23 -16.87 -1.12
C ASN A 53 -13.01 -16.97 0.20
N GLN A 54 -14.15 -16.27 0.33
CA GLN A 54 -14.98 -16.23 1.53
C GLN A 54 -14.20 -15.85 2.81
N VAL A 55 -13.26 -14.90 2.68
CA VAL A 55 -12.43 -14.44 3.80
C VAL A 55 -13.18 -13.38 4.60
N ALA A 56 -13.47 -13.69 5.86
CA ALA A 56 -14.02 -12.73 6.81
C ALA A 56 -12.97 -11.66 7.16
N HIS A 57 -13.36 -10.40 7.10
CA HIS A 57 -12.50 -9.24 7.38
C HIS A 57 -13.37 -8.02 7.71
N ASP A 58 -12.75 -7.01 8.31
CA ASP A 58 -13.33 -5.67 8.47
C ASP A 58 -13.03 -4.82 7.22
N ALA A 59 -14.09 -4.54 6.45
CA ALA A 59 -13.98 -3.77 5.21
C ALA A 59 -13.56 -2.30 5.45
N GLU A 60 -13.88 -1.72 6.60
CA GLU A 60 -13.49 -0.35 6.94
C GLU A 60 -12.00 -0.29 7.26
N LEU A 61 -11.48 -1.24 8.03
CA LEU A 61 -10.04 -1.32 8.33
C LEU A 61 -9.22 -1.63 7.07
N LEU A 62 -9.71 -2.54 6.20
CA LEU A 62 -9.07 -2.80 4.91
C LEU A 62 -9.06 -1.55 4.01
N TYR A 63 -10.15 -0.79 3.99
CA TYR A 63 -10.24 0.46 3.24
C TYR A 63 -9.27 1.52 3.75
N ILE A 64 -9.23 1.77 5.06
CA ILE A 64 -8.27 2.70 5.67
C ILE A 64 -6.84 2.25 5.35
N SER A 65 -6.56 0.95 5.46
CA SER A 65 -5.23 0.41 5.12
C SER A 65 -4.86 0.71 3.66
N ALA A 66 -5.78 0.46 2.72
CA ALA A 66 -5.56 0.76 1.30
C ALA A 66 -5.39 2.25 1.02
N VAL A 67 -6.14 3.13 1.69
CA VAL A 67 -6.04 4.59 1.53
C VAL A 67 -4.69 5.14 2.02
N PHE A 68 -4.12 4.55 3.08
CA PHE A 68 -2.88 5.03 3.69
C PHE A 68 -1.60 4.33 3.21
N HIS A 69 -1.69 3.16 2.55
CA HIS A 69 -0.50 2.30 2.37
C HIS A 69 0.68 2.96 1.65
N ASP A 70 0.38 3.88 0.72
CA ASP A 70 1.36 4.62 -0.08
C ASP A 70 1.57 6.07 0.38
N LEU A 71 0.91 6.53 1.47
CA LEU A 71 1.11 7.89 1.96
C LEU A 71 2.53 8.14 2.49
N GLY A 72 3.26 7.11 2.89
CA GLY A 72 4.69 7.26 3.21
C GLY A 72 5.57 7.68 2.03
N LEU A 73 5.06 7.65 0.79
CA LEU A 73 5.77 8.14 -0.40
C LEU A 73 5.67 9.67 -0.56
N VAL A 74 4.76 10.34 0.16
CA VAL A 74 4.57 11.79 0.01
C VAL A 74 5.36 12.56 1.06
N PRO A 75 5.88 13.76 0.74
CA PRO A 75 6.75 14.51 1.65
C PRO A 75 6.17 14.79 3.03
N HIS A 76 4.85 14.93 3.14
CA HIS A 76 4.18 15.23 4.41
C HIS A 76 4.35 14.10 5.45
N TYR A 77 4.37 12.84 5.00
CA TYR A 77 4.45 11.67 5.87
C TYR A 77 5.82 10.97 5.82
N SER A 78 6.68 11.36 4.89
CA SER A 78 8.00 10.74 4.71
C SER A 78 8.96 11.17 5.81
N SER A 79 9.48 10.22 6.59
CA SER A 79 10.53 10.45 7.58
C SER A 79 11.93 10.35 6.96
N PRO A 80 12.99 10.88 7.57
CA PRO A 80 14.33 10.81 6.99
C PRO A 80 14.93 9.39 7.01
N ASP A 81 14.43 8.49 7.86
CA ASP A 81 15.15 7.29 8.28
C ASP A 81 14.33 5.99 8.25
N LYS A 82 13.01 6.05 7.98
CA LYS A 82 12.16 4.85 7.94
C LYS A 82 11.76 4.50 6.52
N ARG A 83 11.48 3.21 6.34
CA ARG A 83 10.76 2.66 5.19
C ARG A 83 9.45 3.43 4.95
N PHE A 84 9.10 3.66 3.68
CA PHE A 84 7.84 4.34 3.35
C PHE A 84 6.62 3.54 3.85
N GLU A 85 6.72 2.21 3.89
CA GLU A 85 5.67 1.35 4.43
C GLU A 85 5.44 1.65 5.92
N VAL A 86 6.51 1.87 6.68
CA VAL A 86 6.42 2.22 8.10
C VAL A 86 5.89 3.64 8.28
N ASP A 87 6.28 4.57 7.41
CA ASP A 87 5.77 5.95 7.43
C ASP A 87 4.26 6.00 7.19
N GLY A 88 3.77 5.31 6.16
CA GLY A 88 2.32 5.19 5.88
C GLY A 88 1.57 4.50 7.02
N ALA A 89 2.15 3.46 7.60
CA ALA A 89 1.57 2.75 8.73
C ALA A 89 1.45 3.65 9.98
N ASN A 90 2.49 4.44 10.28
CA ASN A 90 2.47 5.41 11.38
C ASN A 90 1.40 6.48 11.16
N ALA A 91 1.30 7.02 9.94
CA ALA A 91 0.28 8.00 9.59
C ALA A 91 -1.15 7.45 9.82
N ALA A 92 -1.43 6.23 9.38
CA ALA A 92 -2.72 5.59 9.60
C ALA A 92 -3.02 5.37 11.08
N ARG A 93 -2.02 4.90 11.85
CA ARG A 93 -2.15 4.68 13.29
C ARG A 93 -2.47 5.98 14.04
N ASP A 94 -1.76 7.06 13.73
CA ASP A 94 -1.98 8.36 14.37
C ASP A 94 -3.36 8.93 14.03
N PHE A 95 -3.77 8.82 12.75
CA PHE A 95 -5.10 9.17 12.30
C PHE A 95 -6.20 8.41 13.06
N MET A 96 -6.15 7.07 13.06
CA MET A 96 -7.15 6.23 13.72
C MET A 96 -7.16 6.42 15.24
N LYS A 97 -6.01 6.70 15.85
CA LYS A 97 -5.92 7.03 17.28
C LYS A 97 -6.65 8.33 17.59
N GLY A 98 -6.56 9.34 16.71
CA GLY A 98 -7.34 10.58 16.80
C GLY A 98 -8.86 10.35 16.74
N HIS A 99 -9.30 9.26 16.10
CA HIS A 99 -10.69 8.82 16.03
C HIS A 99 -11.12 7.87 17.17
N GLY A 100 -10.23 7.53 18.11
CA GLY A 100 -10.56 6.72 19.28
C GLY A 100 -10.78 5.23 18.99
N LEU A 101 -10.22 4.71 17.89
CA LEU A 101 -10.30 3.28 17.57
C LEU A 101 -9.49 2.43 18.58
N PRO A 102 -9.92 1.18 18.83
CA PRO A 102 -9.26 0.32 19.81
C PRO A 102 -7.85 -0.07 19.33
N LYS A 103 -6.97 -0.35 20.29
CA LYS A 103 -5.53 -0.60 20.05
C LYS A 103 -5.30 -1.74 19.07
N GLU A 104 -6.15 -2.76 19.10
CA GLU A 104 -6.10 -3.93 18.24
C GLU A 104 -6.31 -3.52 16.77
N SER A 105 -7.28 -2.65 16.48
CA SER A 105 -7.50 -2.11 15.13
C SER A 105 -6.33 -1.23 14.67
N LEU A 106 -5.77 -0.42 15.58
CA LEU A 106 -4.58 0.39 15.29
C LEU A 106 -3.37 -0.48 14.91
N GLN A 107 -3.20 -1.61 15.60
CA GLN A 107 -2.11 -2.54 15.32
C GLN A 107 -2.34 -3.28 13.99
N LEU A 108 -3.57 -3.74 13.75
CA LEU A 108 -3.94 -4.46 12.54
C LEU A 108 -3.73 -3.62 11.27
N VAL A 109 -4.20 -2.37 11.26
CA VAL A 109 -4.00 -1.46 10.11
C VAL A 109 -2.52 -1.11 9.94
N TRP A 110 -1.80 -0.88 11.04
CA TRP A 110 -0.37 -0.64 10.95
C TRP A 110 0.37 -1.85 10.37
N ASP A 111 0.03 -3.06 10.80
CA ASP A 111 0.64 -4.29 10.29
C ASP A 111 0.31 -4.52 8.81
N ALA A 112 -0.95 -4.28 8.42
CA ALA A 112 -1.37 -4.41 7.03
C ALA A 112 -0.51 -3.51 6.14
N ILE A 113 -0.39 -2.23 6.51
CA ILE A 113 0.40 -1.26 5.75
C ILE A 113 1.90 -1.56 5.85
N ALA A 114 2.47 -1.82 7.03
CA ALA A 114 3.91 -2.04 7.16
C ALA A 114 4.40 -3.27 6.39
N LEU A 115 3.52 -4.28 6.22
CA LEU A 115 3.85 -5.55 5.58
C LEU A 115 3.39 -5.65 4.12
N HIS A 116 2.70 -4.67 3.55
CA HIS A 116 2.07 -4.79 2.22
C HIS A 116 3.05 -5.05 1.06
N THR A 117 4.37 -4.89 1.27
CA THR A 117 5.43 -5.22 0.30
C THR A 117 6.35 -6.36 0.76
N THR A 118 6.01 -7.02 1.87
CA THR A 118 6.83 -8.06 2.50
C THR A 118 6.34 -9.44 2.05
N ILE A 119 6.79 -9.82 0.86
CA ILE A 119 6.47 -11.08 0.18
C ILE A 119 6.83 -12.29 1.06
N GLY A 120 5.94 -13.27 1.15
CA GLY A 120 6.14 -14.49 1.91
C GLY A 120 5.93 -14.34 3.43
N VAL A 121 5.47 -13.17 3.88
CA VAL A 121 5.11 -12.91 5.28
C VAL A 121 3.67 -12.40 5.38
N ALA A 122 3.30 -11.42 4.56
CA ALA A 122 1.99 -10.78 4.63
C ALA A 122 0.82 -11.77 4.41
N GLU A 123 1.02 -12.78 3.57
CA GLU A 123 0.05 -13.82 3.23
C GLU A 123 -0.28 -14.74 4.42
N HIS A 124 0.58 -14.78 5.43
CA HIS A 124 0.45 -15.63 6.63
C HIS A 124 -0.05 -14.87 7.87
N LYS A 125 -0.38 -13.58 7.72
CA LYS A 125 -0.89 -12.70 8.77
C LYS A 125 -2.42 -12.66 8.77
N GLU A 126 -3.00 -11.77 9.57
CA GLU A 126 -4.44 -11.52 9.63
C GLU A 126 -5.03 -11.18 8.25
N ALA A 127 -6.34 -11.35 8.11
CA ALA A 127 -7.04 -11.26 6.84
C ALA A 127 -6.78 -9.94 6.11
N GLU A 128 -6.85 -8.81 6.81
CA GLU A 128 -6.64 -7.47 6.26
C GLU A 128 -5.23 -7.28 5.71
N VAL A 129 -4.22 -7.88 6.36
CA VAL A 129 -2.82 -7.84 5.93
C VAL A 129 -2.65 -8.62 4.62
N ALA A 130 -3.13 -9.87 4.60
CA ALA A 130 -3.05 -10.73 3.42
C ALA A 130 -3.87 -10.17 2.25
N LEU A 131 -5.04 -9.60 2.52
CA LEU A 131 -5.92 -9.01 1.52
C LEU A 131 -5.33 -7.73 0.94
N LEU A 132 -4.79 -6.82 1.77
CA LEU A 132 -4.14 -5.62 1.27
C LEU A 132 -2.94 -5.98 0.38
N TYR A 133 -2.09 -6.91 0.84
CA TYR A 133 -0.99 -7.44 0.04
C TYR A 133 -1.50 -7.98 -1.31
N SER A 134 -2.57 -8.78 -1.32
CA SER A 134 -3.13 -9.32 -2.57
C SER A 134 -3.66 -8.24 -3.52
N GLY A 135 -4.26 -7.17 -2.99
CA GLY A 135 -4.74 -6.04 -3.78
C GLY A 135 -3.59 -5.27 -4.44
N VAL A 136 -2.50 -5.04 -3.69
CA VAL A 136 -1.26 -4.43 -4.19
C VAL A 136 -0.60 -5.33 -5.24
N GLY A 137 -0.46 -6.63 -4.95
CA GLY A 137 0.11 -7.61 -5.86
C GLY A 137 -0.62 -7.66 -7.20
N LEU A 138 -1.95 -7.60 -7.20
CA LEU A 138 -2.73 -7.54 -8.43
C LEU A 138 -2.55 -6.21 -9.19
N ASP A 139 -2.62 -5.05 -8.54
CA ASP A 139 -2.55 -3.76 -9.26
C ASP A 139 -1.14 -3.47 -9.81
N VAL A 140 -0.10 -3.88 -9.08
CA VAL A 140 1.31 -3.61 -9.40
C VAL A 140 1.93 -4.71 -10.24
N MET A 141 1.82 -5.97 -9.82
CA MET A 141 2.53 -7.12 -10.39
C MET A 141 1.63 -8.00 -11.27
N GLY A 142 0.31 -7.83 -11.20
CA GLY A 142 -0.65 -8.64 -11.95
C GLY A 142 -0.92 -10.00 -11.33
N GLU A 143 -0.61 -10.20 -10.05
CA GLU A 143 -0.83 -11.47 -9.36
C GLU A 143 -2.33 -11.80 -9.27
N GLY A 144 -2.73 -13.00 -9.67
CA GLY A 144 -4.13 -13.43 -9.66
C GLY A 144 -5.01 -12.74 -10.70
N TYR A 145 -4.42 -12.11 -11.73
CA TYR A 145 -5.14 -11.40 -12.79
C TYR A 145 -6.15 -12.28 -13.55
N GLU A 146 -5.82 -13.55 -13.72
CA GLU A 146 -6.66 -14.59 -14.33
C GLU A 146 -7.95 -14.86 -13.54
N HIS A 147 -7.96 -14.57 -12.24
CA HIS A 147 -9.11 -14.75 -11.39
C HIS A 147 -10.03 -13.52 -11.32
N LEU A 148 -9.68 -12.43 -12.03
CA LEU A 148 -10.48 -11.22 -12.13
C LEU A 148 -11.16 -11.14 -13.50
N SER A 149 -12.50 -11.14 -13.51
CA SER A 149 -13.28 -11.12 -14.76
C SER A 149 -13.00 -9.85 -15.58
N ALA A 150 -13.08 -9.97 -16.91
CA ALA A 150 -12.90 -8.82 -17.80
C ALA A 150 -13.89 -7.68 -17.50
N ALA A 151 -15.13 -8.01 -17.14
CA ALA A 151 -16.15 -7.03 -16.75
C ALA A 151 -15.71 -6.22 -15.52
N ASN A 152 -15.28 -6.89 -14.44
CA ASN A 152 -14.80 -6.22 -13.23
C ASN A 152 -13.57 -5.37 -13.52
N ARG A 153 -12.61 -5.87 -14.32
CA ARG A 153 -11.42 -5.09 -14.71
C ARG A 153 -11.81 -3.79 -15.41
N ASN A 154 -12.71 -3.87 -16.37
CA ASN A 154 -13.13 -2.71 -17.16
C ASN A 154 -13.88 -1.68 -16.29
N GLU A 155 -14.78 -2.14 -15.41
CA GLU A 155 -15.50 -1.26 -14.49
C GLU A 155 -14.56 -0.56 -13.51
N ILE A 156 -13.60 -1.29 -12.94
CA ILE A 156 -12.63 -0.75 -11.98
C ILE A 156 -11.72 0.28 -12.63
N VAL A 157 -11.17 -0.01 -13.82
CA VAL A 157 -10.29 0.93 -14.53
C VAL A 157 -11.07 2.14 -15.07
N ALA A 158 -12.35 1.99 -15.38
CA ALA A 158 -13.20 3.14 -15.73
C ALA A 158 -13.47 4.06 -14.53
N ALA A 159 -13.69 3.49 -13.34
CA ALA A 159 -13.90 4.25 -12.10
C ALA A 159 -12.60 4.88 -11.57
N PHE A 160 -11.49 4.12 -11.61
CA PHE A 160 -10.18 4.52 -11.08
C PHE A 160 -9.09 4.29 -12.12
N PRO A 161 -8.91 5.23 -13.07
CA PRO A 161 -7.98 5.09 -14.18
C PRO A 161 -6.54 4.76 -13.78
N ARG A 162 -5.91 3.88 -14.57
CA ARG A 162 -4.51 3.46 -14.37
C ARG A 162 -3.50 4.51 -14.85
N ASP A 163 -3.87 5.38 -15.79
CA ASP A 163 -3.10 6.54 -16.25
C ASP A 163 -1.60 6.28 -16.47
N ASP A 164 -1.27 5.35 -17.38
CA ASP A 164 0.11 4.93 -17.69
C ASP A 164 0.86 4.31 -16.48
N PHE A 165 0.13 3.54 -15.68
CA PHE A 165 0.59 2.98 -14.40
C PHE A 165 1.97 2.33 -14.46
N LYS A 166 2.22 1.47 -15.44
CA LYS A 166 3.46 0.66 -15.51
C LYS A 166 4.71 1.54 -15.57
N ASN A 167 4.64 2.66 -16.29
CA ASN A 167 5.76 3.58 -16.45
C ASN A 167 5.85 4.60 -15.31
N ARG A 168 4.74 4.86 -14.61
CA ARG A 168 4.67 5.91 -13.57
C ARG A 168 4.85 5.41 -12.14
N ILE A 169 4.52 4.15 -11.85
CA ILE A 169 4.60 3.61 -10.49
C ILE A 169 6.05 3.51 -9.99
N ILE A 170 6.99 3.11 -10.85
CA ILE A 170 8.41 2.97 -10.47
C ILE A 170 9.01 4.34 -10.09
N PRO A 171 8.88 5.42 -10.91
CA PRO A 171 9.31 6.76 -10.49
C PRO A 171 8.51 7.32 -9.30
N ALA A 172 7.24 6.95 -9.12
CA ALA A 172 6.46 7.38 -7.96
C ALA A 172 7.01 6.77 -6.67
N PHE A 173 7.31 5.46 -6.66
CA PHE A 173 8.01 4.81 -5.57
C PHE A 173 9.36 5.46 -5.30
N PHE A 174 10.22 5.55 -6.33
CA PHE A 174 11.57 6.06 -6.17
C PHE A 174 11.61 7.47 -5.55
N ARG A 175 10.80 8.40 -6.05
CA ARG A 175 10.73 9.77 -5.49
C ARG A 175 10.37 9.80 -4.01
N GLY A 176 9.59 8.84 -3.51
CA GLY A 176 9.20 8.78 -2.11
C GLY A 176 10.35 8.41 -1.15
N PHE A 177 11.40 7.77 -1.65
CA PHE A 177 12.52 7.29 -0.82
C PHE A 177 13.92 7.51 -1.43
N GLU A 178 14.06 8.30 -2.50
CA GLU A 178 15.36 8.57 -3.15
C GLU A 178 16.38 9.22 -2.21
N HIS A 179 15.91 9.94 -1.19
CA HIS A 179 16.73 10.59 -0.16
C HIS A 179 17.14 9.65 1.00
N LYS A 180 16.61 8.42 1.02
CA LYS A 180 16.78 7.44 2.10
C LYS A 180 16.88 6.00 1.57
N THR A 181 17.65 5.82 0.50
CA THR A 181 17.77 4.53 -0.21
C THR A 181 18.23 3.38 0.68
N ASP A 182 18.99 3.63 1.75
CA ASP A 182 19.41 2.62 2.72
C ASP A 182 18.23 1.93 3.42
N THR A 183 17.08 2.59 3.53
CA THR A 183 15.85 2.00 4.11
C THR A 183 15.24 0.90 3.23
N THR A 184 15.71 0.74 1.99
CA THR A 184 15.26 -0.32 1.09
C THR A 184 15.97 -1.66 1.32
N PHE A 185 16.97 -1.71 2.20
CA PHE A 185 17.67 -2.93 2.55
C PHE A 185 16.70 -4.00 3.06
N GLY A 186 16.75 -5.20 2.45
CA GLY A 186 15.91 -6.33 2.82
C GLY A 186 14.49 -6.33 2.23
N ASN A 187 14.18 -5.49 1.23
CA ASN A 187 12.89 -5.52 0.54
C ASN A 187 12.98 -5.20 -0.97
N ILE A 188 11.86 -5.39 -1.68
CA ILE A 188 11.75 -5.22 -3.15
C ILE A 188 11.96 -3.77 -3.64
N LYS A 189 11.97 -2.77 -2.77
CA LYS A 189 12.25 -1.38 -3.15
C LYS A 189 13.72 -1.15 -3.48
N ALA A 190 14.62 -2.05 -3.06
CA ALA A 190 16.00 -2.05 -3.54
C ALA A 190 16.08 -2.28 -5.06
N ASP A 191 15.10 -2.97 -5.65
CA ASP A 191 15.02 -3.16 -7.11
C ASP A 191 14.57 -1.90 -7.83
N VAL A 192 13.70 -1.11 -7.20
CA VAL A 192 13.34 0.23 -7.69
C VAL A 192 14.58 1.14 -7.70
N CYS A 193 15.38 1.13 -6.63
CA CYS A 193 16.63 1.90 -6.60
C CYS A 193 17.61 1.43 -7.69
N ALA A 194 17.78 0.12 -7.87
CA ALA A 194 18.67 -0.42 -8.90
C ALA A 194 18.22 -0.13 -10.33
N TYR A 195 16.91 -0.05 -10.56
CA TYR A 195 16.35 0.34 -11.84
C TYR A 195 16.56 1.84 -12.13
N MET A 196 16.44 2.69 -11.10
CA MET A 196 16.44 4.16 -11.26
C MET A 196 17.84 4.79 -11.16
N ILE A 197 18.75 4.19 -10.41
CA ILE A 197 20.10 4.72 -10.17
C ILE A 197 21.13 3.85 -10.92
N PRO A 198 21.81 4.39 -11.95
CA PRO A 198 22.90 3.69 -12.62
C PRO A 198 23.97 3.25 -11.63
N ASN A 199 24.40 1.99 -11.71
CA ASN A 199 25.42 1.38 -10.84
C ASN A 199 25.08 1.38 -9.33
N PHE A 200 23.78 1.43 -8.96
CA PHE A 200 23.36 1.35 -7.56
C PHE A 200 23.97 0.13 -6.85
N GLN A 201 24.70 0.39 -5.77
CA GLN A 201 25.24 -0.66 -4.92
C GLN A 201 24.26 -0.93 -3.78
N ARG A 202 23.60 -2.08 -3.84
CA ARG A 202 22.72 -2.52 -2.76
C ARG A 202 23.55 -2.87 -1.53
N LYS A 203 23.06 -2.51 -0.34
CA LYS A 203 23.59 -3.06 0.90
C LYS A 203 23.46 -4.59 0.89
N ASN A 204 24.56 -5.27 1.17
CA ASN A 204 24.64 -6.73 1.14
C ASN A 204 24.57 -7.30 2.56
N PHE A 205 23.69 -8.28 2.77
CA PHE A 205 23.49 -8.91 4.08
C PHE A 205 24.70 -9.75 4.53
N CYS A 206 25.29 -10.53 3.63
CA CYS A 206 26.47 -11.34 3.94
C CYS A 206 27.67 -10.45 4.29
N ASP A 207 27.87 -9.32 3.59
CA ASP A 207 28.93 -8.37 3.94
C ASP A 207 28.72 -7.78 5.33
N CYS A 208 27.47 -7.51 5.73
CA CYS A 208 27.18 -7.05 7.09
C CYS A 208 27.55 -8.09 8.17
N ILE A 209 27.42 -9.39 7.85
CA ILE A 209 27.82 -10.47 8.77
C ILE A 209 29.36 -10.54 8.83
N LEU A 210 30.02 -10.66 7.68
CA LEU A 210 31.47 -10.86 7.60
C LEU A 210 32.28 -9.69 8.14
N HIS A 211 31.73 -8.48 8.11
CA HIS A 211 32.35 -7.26 8.64
C HIS A 211 31.69 -6.78 9.93
N SER A 212 30.91 -7.63 10.59
CA SER A 212 30.37 -7.29 11.90
C SER A 212 31.50 -7.10 12.92
N PRO A 213 31.34 -6.29 13.96
CA PRO A 213 32.41 -6.00 14.92
C PRO A 213 32.68 -7.14 15.92
N TRP A 214 32.08 -8.31 15.69
CA TRP A 214 32.35 -9.49 16.52
C TRP A 214 33.76 -10.03 16.23
N ASN A 215 34.45 -10.46 17.29
CA ASN A 215 35.87 -10.83 17.25
C ASN A 215 36.09 -12.35 17.18
N GLU A 216 35.08 -13.15 16.77
CA GLU A 216 35.09 -14.64 16.82
C GLU A 216 36.47 -15.31 16.78
#